data_AF-A0A387HPX1-F1
#
_entry.id   AF-A0A387HPX1-F1
#
_cell.length_a   1.000
_cell.length_b   1.000
_cell.length_c   1.000
_cell.angle_alpha   90.00
_cell.angle_beta   90.00
_cell.angle_gamma   90.00
#
_symmetry.space_group_name_H-M   'P 1'
#
loop_
_entity.id
_entity.type
_entity.pdbx_description
1 polymer ?
#
loop_
_entity_poly.entity_id
_entity_poly.type
_entity_poly.pdbx_seq_one_letter_code
_entity_poly.pdbx_strand_id
1 'polypeptide(L)'
;MGSMEEIDPLKNPNRSNDDEELCRVCGYAAGPFFEGTWPSSAICSCCGWDPQTQPAGLDATRELRGYWIGHGAQWHSPKEQPGNWDLYAQIQDIPELWR
;
A
#
# COMPACT_ATOMS: atom_id res chain seq x y z
N MET A 1 20.32 -35.85 -3.20
CA MET A 1 20.37 -34.38 -2.99
C MET A 1 18.99 -33.83 -3.33
N GLY A 2 18.18 -33.49 -2.33
CA GLY A 2 16.95 -32.72 -2.52
C GLY A 2 17.07 -31.50 -1.63
N SER A 3 17.18 -30.32 -2.23
CA SER A 3 17.35 -29.07 -1.50
C SER A 3 16.09 -28.82 -0.69
N MET A 4 16.25 -28.60 0.61
CA MET A 4 15.19 -28.09 1.48
C MET A 4 14.87 -26.67 0.98
N GLU A 5 13.67 -26.46 0.47
CA GLU A 5 13.19 -25.10 0.22
C GLU A 5 13.05 -24.42 1.59
N GLU A 6 13.77 -23.31 1.76
CA GLU A 6 13.66 -22.49 2.96
C GLU A 6 12.23 -21.98 3.10
N ILE A 7 11.58 -22.35 4.20
CA ILE A 7 10.25 -21.86 4.55
C ILE A 7 10.43 -20.41 4.97
N ASP A 8 10.08 -19.47 4.09
CA ASP A 8 10.03 -18.05 4.42
C ASP A 8 9.00 -17.85 5.55
N PRO A 9 9.43 -17.44 6.75
CA PRO A 9 8.54 -17.25 7.89
C PRO A 9 7.52 -16.11 7.68
N LEU A 10 7.63 -15.33 6.59
CA LEU A 10 6.64 -14.34 6.19
C LEU A 10 5.51 -14.92 5.31
N LYS A 11 5.65 -16.15 4.80
CA LYS A 11 4.64 -16.74 3.91
C LYS A 11 3.82 -17.80 4.65
N ASN A 12 2.76 -17.36 5.35
CA ASN A 12 1.80 -18.25 6.00
C ASN A 12 0.89 -18.94 4.96
N PRO A 13 0.92 -20.29 4.85
CA PRO A 13 0.19 -21.03 3.82
C PRO A 13 -1.34 -21.13 4.05
N ASN A 14 -1.91 -20.50 5.09
CA ASN A 14 -3.33 -20.54 5.42
C ASN A 14 -3.97 -19.16 5.68
N ARG A 15 -3.46 -18.06 5.11
CA ARG A 15 -4.15 -16.75 5.17
C ARG A 15 -5.29 -16.73 4.15
N SER A 16 -6.52 -16.40 4.55
CA SER A 16 -7.58 -16.05 3.58
C SER A 16 -7.11 -14.85 2.76
N ASN A 17 -7.18 -14.97 1.44
CA ASN A 17 -6.16 -14.47 0.50
C ASN A 17 -6.37 -13.04 -0.06
N ASP A 18 -7.28 -12.24 0.51
CA ASP A 18 -7.71 -10.99 -0.14
C ASP A 18 -7.47 -9.70 0.67
N ASP A 19 -6.96 -9.78 1.91
CA ASP A 19 -6.68 -8.58 2.72
C ASP A 19 -5.38 -7.91 2.26
N GLU A 20 -5.46 -6.64 1.84
CA GLU A 20 -4.30 -5.85 1.42
C GLU A 20 -3.86 -4.89 2.54
N GLU A 21 -2.66 -5.13 3.07
CA GLU A 21 -2.00 -4.27 4.08
C GLU A 21 -1.31 -3.04 3.46
N LEU A 22 -1.25 -3.00 2.13
CA LEU A 22 -0.57 -1.95 1.37
C LEU A 22 -1.60 -0.98 0.81
N CYS A 23 -1.33 0.31 0.96
CA CYS A 23 -2.12 1.33 0.28
C CYS A 23 -1.94 1.21 -1.24
N ARG A 24 -3.02 0.94 -1.97
CA ARG A 24 -3.00 0.84 -3.45
C ARG A 24 -2.49 2.11 -4.14
N VAL A 25 -2.62 3.27 -3.50
CA VAL A 25 -2.12 4.55 -4.04
C VAL A 25 -0.61 4.67 -3.90
N CYS A 26 -0.03 4.36 -2.73
CA CYS A 26 1.36 4.74 -2.44
C CYS A 26 2.28 3.59 -1.99
N GLY A 27 1.75 2.41 -1.70
CA GLY A 27 2.51 1.24 -1.23
C GLY A 27 2.84 1.25 0.26
N TYR A 28 2.41 2.25 1.03
CA TYR A 28 2.70 2.31 2.47
C TYR A 28 1.94 1.22 3.24
N ALA A 29 2.64 0.55 4.18
CA ALA A 29 2.09 -0.50 5.05
C ALA A 29 1.92 0.03 6.48
N ALA A 30 0.67 0.30 6.89
CA ALA A 30 0.35 0.83 8.23
C ALA A 30 -0.82 0.09 8.92
N GLY A 31 -1.25 -1.03 8.34
CA GLY A 31 -2.42 -1.79 8.78
C GLY A 31 -3.28 -2.23 7.59
N PRO A 32 -4.38 -2.98 7.82
CA PRO A 32 -5.26 -3.40 6.74
C PRO A 32 -5.92 -2.18 6.10
N PHE A 33 -5.59 -1.93 4.83
CA PHE A 33 -6.29 -0.93 4.02
C PHE A 33 -7.51 -1.53 3.34
N PHE A 34 -7.51 -2.85 3.10
CA PHE A 34 -8.61 -3.54 2.46
C PHE A 34 -8.88 -4.90 3.10
N GLU A 35 -10.16 -5.19 3.31
CA GLU A 35 -10.71 -6.52 3.57
C GLU A 35 -11.30 -7.03 2.24
N GLY A 36 -10.50 -7.80 1.48
CA GLY A 36 -10.82 -8.10 0.09
C GLY A 36 -10.83 -6.88 -0.83
N THR A 37 -11.96 -6.64 -1.50
CA THR A 37 -12.14 -5.44 -2.33
C THR A 37 -12.64 -4.24 -1.52
N TRP A 38 -13.06 -4.45 -0.27
CA TRP A 38 -13.66 -3.42 0.56
C TRP A 38 -12.59 -2.67 1.34
N PRO A 39 -12.55 -1.34 1.25
CA PRO A 39 -11.58 -0.58 2.01
C PRO A 39 -11.96 -0.50 3.49
N SER A 40 -10.96 -0.43 4.36
CA SER A 40 -11.15 -0.05 5.76
C SER A 40 -11.57 1.42 5.87
N SER A 41 -11.87 1.92 7.07
CA SER A 41 -12.14 3.35 7.30
C SER A 41 -10.86 4.19 7.50
N ALA A 42 -9.68 3.58 7.34
CA ALA A 42 -8.41 4.22 7.64
C ALA A 42 -7.97 5.15 6.50
N ILE A 43 -7.68 6.41 6.84
CA ILE A 43 -7.01 7.34 5.94
C ILE A 43 -5.53 6.98 5.89
N CYS A 44 -4.95 6.88 4.69
CA CYS A 44 -3.52 6.61 4.56
C CYS A 44 -2.69 7.79 5.08
N SER A 45 -1.88 7.61 6.11
CA SER A 45 -1.04 8.68 6.67
C SER A 45 0.11 9.11 5.77
N CYS A 46 0.45 8.30 4.77
CA CYS A 46 1.41 8.66 3.73
C CYS A 46 0.76 9.54 2.64
N CYS A 47 -0.13 9.00 1.81
CA CYS A 47 -0.68 9.74 0.65
C CYS A 47 -2.01 10.47 0.90
N GLY A 48 -2.62 10.28 2.07
CA GLY A 48 -3.91 10.90 2.42
C GLY A 48 -5.12 10.28 1.73
N TRP A 49 -4.98 9.10 1.12
CA TRP A 49 -6.12 8.42 0.49
C TRP A 49 -7.20 8.12 1.54
N ASP A 50 -8.42 8.61 1.27
CA ASP A 50 -9.58 8.47 2.14
C ASP A 50 -10.66 7.61 1.45
N PRO A 51 -10.88 6.37 1.93
CA PRO A 51 -11.81 5.43 1.31
C PRO A 51 -13.29 5.86 1.38
N GLN A 52 -13.63 6.82 2.23
CA GLN A 52 -15.00 7.32 2.35
C GLN A 52 -15.33 8.40 1.32
N THR A 53 -14.31 9.12 0.83
CA THR A 53 -14.49 10.28 -0.06
C THR A 53 -13.86 10.10 -1.43
N GLN A 54 -12.97 9.12 -1.59
CA GLN A 54 -12.19 8.92 -2.81
C GLN A 54 -12.44 7.55 -3.43
N PRO A 55 -12.44 7.46 -4.78
CA PRO A 55 -12.65 6.21 -5.49
C PRO A 55 -11.49 5.21 -5.28
N ALA A 56 -11.82 3.92 -5.33
CA ALA A 56 -10.89 2.79 -5.16
C ALA A 56 -10.59 2.03 -6.47
N GLY A 57 -10.95 2.58 -7.63
CA GLY A 57 -10.74 1.96 -8.95
C GLY A 57 -9.30 2.12 -9.46
N LEU A 58 -8.89 1.28 -10.42
CA LEU A 58 -7.51 1.24 -10.93
C LEU A 58 -7.04 2.58 -11.50
N ASP A 59 -7.82 3.17 -12.42
CA ASP A 59 -7.45 4.45 -13.07
C ASP A 59 -7.39 5.59 -12.06
N ALA A 60 -8.41 5.69 -11.20
CA ALA A 60 -8.44 6.74 -10.18
C ALA A 60 -7.31 6.57 -9.14
N THR A 61 -6.95 5.34 -8.79
CA THR A 61 -5.80 5.03 -7.91
C THR A 61 -4.50 5.51 -8.54
N ARG A 62 -4.29 5.27 -9.84
CA ARG A 62 -3.12 5.74 -10.59
C ARG A 62 -3.08 7.26 -10.73
N GLU A 63 -4.22 7.89 -10.98
CA GLU A 63 -4.33 9.36 -11.04
C GLU A 63 -3.99 10.01 -9.69
N LEU A 64 -4.55 9.50 -8.59
CA LEU A 64 -4.25 9.97 -7.24
C LEU A 64 -2.76 9.82 -6.91
N ARG A 65 -2.15 8.69 -7.29
CA ARG A 65 -0.70 8.48 -7.14
C ARG A 65 0.09 9.49 -7.95
N GLY A 66 -0.25 9.68 -9.22
CA GLY A 66 0.42 10.64 -10.10
C GLY A 66 0.34 12.07 -9.55
N TYR A 67 -0.83 12.47 -9.05
CA TYR A 67 -1.03 13.74 -8.37
C TYR A 67 -0.13 13.85 -7.12
N TRP A 68 -0.17 12.87 -6.23
CA TRP A 68 0.64 12.85 -5.00
C TRP A 68 2.14 12.94 -5.30
N ILE A 69 2.65 12.13 -6.23
CA ILE A 69 4.07 12.18 -6.66
C ILE A 69 4.40 13.54 -7.29
N GLY A 70 3.54 14.07 -8.16
CA GLY A 70 3.72 15.37 -8.81
C GLY A 70 3.77 16.55 -7.84
N HIS A 71 3.23 16.39 -6.63
CA HIS A 71 3.27 17.38 -5.55
C HIS A 71 4.40 17.11 -4.53
N GLY A 72 5.38 16.28 -4.89
CA GLY A 72 6.55 15.99 -4.07
C GLY A 72 6.33 14.87 -3.06
N ALA A 73 5.30 14.04 -3.25
CA ALA A 73 4.98 12.90 -2.41
C ALA A 73 4.89 13.27 -0.92
N GLN A 74 4.27 14.42 -0.64
CA GLN A 74 4.15 14.94 0.71
C GLN A 74 3.33 13.99 1.58
N TRP A 75 3.82 13.75 2.79
CA TRP A 75 3.12 12.93 3.77
C TRP A 75 1.90 13.66 4.31
N HIS A 76 0.75 12.99 4.32
CA HIS A 76 -0.48 13.51 4.92
C HIS A 76 -0.32 13.77 6.42
N SER A 77 0.38 12.86 7.12
CA SER A 77 0.85 13.02 8.50
C SER A 77 2.37 13.15 8.52
N PRO A 78 2.97 14.35 8.38
CA PRO A 78 4.43 14.51 8.33
C PRO A 78 5.16 13.96 9.57
N LYS A 79 4.50 13.91 10.73
CA LYS A 79 5.05 13.36 11.96
C LYS A 79 5.20 11.83 11.96
N GLU A 80 4.51 11.15 11.05
CA GLU A 80 4.55 9.69 10.89
C GLU A 80 5.57 9.25 9.83
N GLN A 81 6.17 10.19 9.09
CA GLN A 81 7.17 9.90 8.07
C GLN A 81 8.43 9.28 8.70
N PRO A 82 8.84 8.07 8.28
CA PRO A 82 10.11 7.49 8.70
C PRO A 82 11.29 8.38 8.30
N GLY A 83 12.28 8.52 9.18
CA GLY A 83 13.43 9.40 8.92
C GLY A 83 14.29 8.99 7.72
N ASN A 84 14.29 7.70 7.37
CA ASN A 84 14.98 7.13 6.22
C ASN A 84 14.02 6.74 5.08
N TRP A 85 12.86 7.40 5.02
CA TRP A 85 11.85 7.10 4.01
C TRP A 85 12.36 7.34 2.59
N ASP A 86 12.15 6.35 1.72
CA ASP A 86 12.49 6.38 0.30
C ASP A 86 11.21 6.18 -0.53
N LEU A 87 10.88 7.19 -1.33
CA LEU A 87 9.72 7.16 -2.22
C LEU A 87 9.81 6.02 -3.24
N TYR A 88 10.96 5.82 -3.86
CA TYR A 88 11.14 4.80 -4.89
C TYR A 88 10.99 3.41 -4.31
N ALA A 89 11.55 3.16 -3.11
CA ALA A 89 11.35 1.89 -2.42
C ALA A 89 9.86 1.64 -2.16
N GLN A 90 9.15 2.63 -1.60
CA GLN A 90 7.73 2.47 -1.24
C GLN A 90 6.82 2.19 -2.45
N ILE A 91 7.03 2.86 -3.59
CA ILE A 91 6.18 2.63 -4.77
C ILE A 91 6.45 1.27 -5.46
N GLN A 92 7.59 0.63 -5.20
CA GLN A 92 7.85 -0.74 -5.70
C GLN A 92 6.98 -1.78 -4.98
N ASP A 93 6.62 -1.52 -3.72
CA ASP A 93 5.79 -2.41 -2.91
C ASP A 93 4.34 -2.48 -3.40
N ILE A 94 3.90 -1.52 -4.23
CA ILE A 94 2.55 -1.51 -4.79
C ILE A 94 2.30 -2.83 -5.57
N PRO A 95 1.21 -3.56 -5.26
CA PRO A 95 0.89 -4.82 -5.93
C PRO A 95 0.76 -4.64 -7.44
N GLU A 96 1.16 -5.65 -8.22
CA GLU A 96 1.27 -5.56 -9.68
C GLU A 96 -0.02 -5.10 -10.37
N LEU A 97 -1.18 -5.58 -9.90
CA LEU A 97 -2.49 -5.15 -10.42
C LEU A 97 -2.71 -3.64 -10.27
N TRP A 98 -2.19 -3.06 -9.19
CA TRP A 98 -2.38 -1.66 -8.82
C TRP A 98 -1.24 -0.76 -9.28
N ARG A 99 -0.11 -1.30 -9.74
CA ARG A 99 1.03 -0.52 -10.23
C ARG A 99 0.66 0.27 -11.48
#